data_AF-A0A067Q1Q8-F1
#
_entry.id   AF-A0A067Q1Q8-F1
#
_cell.length_a   1.000
_cell.length_b   1.000
_cell.length_c   1.000
_cell.angle_alpha   90.00
_cell.angle_beta   90.00
_cell.angle_gamma   90.00
#
_symmetry.space_group_name_H-M   'P 1'
#
loop_
_entity.id
_entity.type
_entity.pdbx_description
1 polymer ?
#
loop_
_entity_poly.entity_id
_entity_poly.type
_entity_poly.pdbx_seq_one_letter_code
_entity_poly.pdbx_strand_id
1 'polypeptide(L)'
;MTGFERVAREQQDSGVGPWGEFEDEDEWELAQFLIKTVGQVQTDKFLKLPIISEQAQPSYKNVNSFLQKIDAIPTQPTPWIHQVVSVAGDQLDDNDELMVEELELWRRDPVECVRELIGNPMFRDHLSYMPELAYRDQEGKVRIFDEMWTGDWWWKIQASLGCFCCNIGLFHS
;
A
#
# COMPACT_ATOMS: atom_id res chain seq x y z
N MET A 1 13.08 3.55 -13.20
CA MET A 1 11.96 2.64 -13.48
C MET A 1 11.42 2.14 -12.16
N THR A 2 10.19 2.49 -11.80
CA THR A 2 9.55 2.07 -10.54
C THR A 2 9.07 0.63 -10.63
N GLY A 3 8.71 0.01 -9.48
CA GLY A 3 8.13 -1.33 -9.47
C GLY A 3 6.85 -1.42 -10.31
N PHE A 4 6.01 -0.38 -10.27
CA PHE A 4 4.77 -0.30 -11.04
C PHE A 4 5.02 -0.21 -12.55
N GLU A 5 6.02 0.58 -12.98
CA GLU A 5 6.39 0.68 -14.40
C GLU A 5 6.92 -0.65 -14.95
N ARG A 6 7.65 -1.42 -14.12
CA ARG A 6 8.12 -2.75 -14.49
C ARG A 6 6.95 -3.72 -14.70
N VAL A 7 6.02 -3.78 -13.73
CA VAL A 7 4.84 -4.65 -13.82
C VAL A 7 3.98 -4.32 -15.04
N ALA A 8 3.72 -3.03 -15.27
CA ALA A 8 2.94 -2.60 -16.44
C ALA A 8 3.59 -3.02 -17.77
N ARG A 9 4.92 -2.92 -17.84
CA ARG A 9 5.68 -3.38 -19.02
C ARG A 9 5.63 -4.89 -19.19
N GLU A 10 5.79 -5.65 -18.11
CA GLU A 10 5.71 -7.12 -18.15
C GLU A 10 4.32 -7.61 -18.61
N GLN A 11 3.26 -6.96 -18.15
CA GLN A 11 1.88 -7.23 -18.62
C GLN A 11 1.73 -6.94 -20.11
N GLN A 12 2.24 -5.78 -20.57
CA GLN A 12 2.20 -5.40 -21.98
C GLN A 12 3.00 -6.37 -22.87
N ASP A 13 4.20 -6.76 -22.43
CA ASP A 13 5.07 -7.70 -23.15
C ASP A 13 4.45 -9.11 -23.21
N SER A 14 3.68 -9.49 -22.18
CA SER A 14 2.97 -10.78 -22.10
C SER A 14 1.63 -10.78 -22.86
N GLY A 15 1.20 -9.62 -23.40
CA GLY A 15 -0.10 -9.46 -24.04
C GLY A 15 -1.29 -9.60 -23.09
N VAL A 16 -1.04 -9.48 -21.79
CA VAL A 16 -2.06 -9.57 -20.75
C VAL A 16 -2.79 -8.22 -20.68
N GLY A 17 -4.13 -8.27 -20.64
CA GLY A 17 -4.96 -7.07 -20.58
C GLY A 17 -4.77 -6.26 -19.29
N PRO A 18 -5.39 -5.08 -19.18
CA PRO A 18 -5.30 -4.22 -17.98
C PRO A 18 -5.80 -4.91 -16.71
N TRP A 19 -6.62 -5.95 -16.86
CA TRP A 19 -7.18 -6.75 -15.77
C TRP A 19 -6.29 -7.94 -15.38
N GLY A 20 -5.08 -8.05 -15.92
CA GLY A 20 -4.15 -9.11 -15.51
C GLY A 20 -4.68 -10.50 -15.84
N GLU A 21 -4.70 -11.36 -14.84
CA GLU A 21 -5.19 -12.74 -14.94
C GLU A 21 -6.71 -12.85 -15.12
N PHE A 22 -7.47 -11.75 -15.01
CA PHE A 22 -8.93 -11.75 -15.16
C PHE A 22 -9.34 -11.49 -16.61
N GLU A 23 -10.46 -12.09 -17.04
CA GLU A 23 -10.97 -12.00 -18.41
C GLU A 23 -11.41 -10.57 -18.76
N ASP A 24 -12.10 -9.90 -17.83
CA ASP A 24 -12.63 -8.56 -18.01
C ASP A 24 -12.82 -7.80 -16.67
N GLU A 25 -13.35 -6.59 -16.77
CA GLU A 25 -13.64 -5.70 -15.63
C GLU A 25 -14.71 -6.28 -14.70
N ASP A 26 -15.75 -6.89 -15.27
CA ASP A 26 -16.87 -7.46 -14.52
C ASP A 26 -16.41 -8.65 -13.66
N GLU A 27 -15.56 -9.52 -14.22
CA GLU A 27 -14.93 -10.61 -13.50
C GLU A 27 -14.01 -10.08 -12.38
N TRP A 28 -13.22 -9.05 -12.67
CA TRP A 28 -12.36 -8.43 -11.67
C TRP A 28 -13.17 -7.79 -10.52
N GLU A 29 -14.28 -7.12 -10.81
CA GLU A 29 -15.16 -6.54 -9.80
C GLU A 29 -15.78 -7.63 -8.92
N LEU A 30 -16.23 -8.74 -9.52
CA LEU A 30 -16.71 -9.90 -8.77
C LEU A 30 -15.61 -10.46 -7.86
N ALA A 31 -14.39 -10.61 -8.35
CA ALA A 31 -13.25 -11.08 -7.57
C ALA A 31 -12.96 -10.17 -6.37
N GLN A 32 -12.97 -8.84 -6.59
CA GLN A 32 -12.80 -7.86 -5.52
C GLN A 32 -13.91 -7.95 -4.47
N PHE A 33 -15.16 -8.10 -4.87
CA PHE A 33 -16.28 -8.25 -3.95
C PHE A 33 -16.12 -9.51 -3.09
N LEU A 34 -15.81 -10.64 -3.72
CA LEU A 34 -15.67 -11.92 -3.03
C LEU A 34 -14.53 -11.88 -1.99
N ILE A 35 -13.35 -11.35 -2.35
CA ILE A 35 -12.21 -11.33 -1.42
C ILE A 35 -12.41 -10.35 -0.24
N LYS A 36 -13.14 -9.25 -0.45
CA LYS A 36 -13.38 -8.22 0.58
C LYS A 36 -14.52 -8.58 1.53
N THR A 37 -15.50 -9.36 1.09
CA THR A 37 -16.78 -9.50 1.82
C THR A 37 -17.14 -10.93 2.15
N VAL A 38 -16.68 -11.92 1.38
CA VAL A 38 -17.18 -13.29 1.46
C VAL A 38 -16.09 -14.24 1.97
N GLY A 39 -16.41 -15.03 3.01
CA GLY A 39 -15.51 -16.05 3.52
C GLY A 39 -15.26 -17.16 2.51
N GLN A 40 -14.07 -17.79 2.56
CA GLN A 40 -13.63 -18.80 1.59
C GLN A 40 -14.66 -19.94 1.36
N VAL A 41 -15.29 -20.43 2.42
CA VAL A 41 -16.29 -21.51 2.34
C VAL A 41 -17.55 -21.05 1.59
N GLN A 42 -18.00 -19.82 1.82
CA GLN A 42 -19.14 -19.23 1.15
C GLN A 42 -18.83 -18.93 -0.30
N THR A 43 -17.61 -18.45 -0.60
CA THR A 43 -17.12 -18.24 -1.96
C THR A 43 -17.13 -19.55 -2.75
N ASP A 44 -16.66 -20.66 -2.16
CA ASP A 44 -16.69 -21.96 -2.83
C ASP A 44 -18.13 -22.43 -3.16
N LYS A 45 -19.08 -22.21 -2.25
CA LYS A 45 -20.50 -22.51 -2.48
C LYS A 45 -21.11 -21.60 -3.54
N PHE A 46 -20.78 -20.31 -3.51
CA PHE A 46 -21.27 -19.31 -4.46
C PHE A 46 -20.84 -19.65 -5.88
N LEU A 47 -19.56 -20.00 -6.09
CA LEU A 47 -19.01 -20.37 -7.40
C LEU A 47 -19.64 -21.65 -7.98
N LYS A 48 -20.20 -22.51 -7.12
CA LYS A 48 -20.90 -23.75 -7.51
C LYS A 48 -22.40 -23.55 -7.78
N LEU A 49 -22.95 -22.35 -7.59
CA LEU A 49 -24.35 -22.10 -7.94
C LEU A 49 -24.51 -22.19 -9.46
N PRO A 50 -25.55 -22.89 -9.98
CA PRO A 50 -25.73 -23.07 -11.43
C PRO A 50 -25.74 -21.75 -12.21
N ILE A 51 -26.35 -20.70 -11.66
CA ILE A 51 -26.35 -19.37 -12.28
C ILE A 51 -24.94 -18.80 -12.45
N ILE A 52 -24.04 -19.03 -11.50
CA ILE A 52 -22.65 -18.56 -11.57
C ILE A 52 -21.82 -19.48 -12.46
N SER A 53 -21.93 -20.80 -12.28
CA SER A 53 -21.11 -21.76 -13.01
C SER A 53 -21.48 -21.88 -14.49
N GLU A 54 -22.75 -21.65 -14.85
CA GLU A 54 -23.27 -21.86 -16.21
C GLU A 54 -23.53 -20.56 -16.98
N GLN A 55 -23.88 -19.45 -16.31
CA GLN A 55 -24.18 -18.19 -17.00
C GLN A 55 -23.03 -17.19 -16.89
N ALA A 56 -22.63 -16.82 -15.67
CA ALA A 56 -21.52 -15.88 -15.47
C ALA A 56 -20.16 -16.50 -15.85
N GLN A 57 -20.02 -17.81 -15.62
CA GLN A 57 -18.86 -18.62 -15.96
C GLN A 57 -17.48 -17.99 -15.64
N PRO A 58 -17.23 -17.46 -14.42
CA PRO A 58 -15.92 -16.90 -14.10
C PRO A 58 -14.81 -17.93 -14.35
N SER A 59 -13.65 -17.47 -14.78
CA SER A 59 -12.43 -18.22 -15.03
C SER A 59 -11.96 -19.04 -13.81
N TYR A 60 -12.39 -18.68 -12.60
CA TYR A 60 -12.21 -19.45 -11.37
C TYR A 60 -13.49 -20.21 -10.98
N LYS A 61 -13.41 -21.55 -10.93
CA LYS A 61 -14.57 -22.44 -10.71
C LYS A 61 -14.76 -22.86 -9.25
N ASN A 62 -13.76 -22.64 -8.41
CA ASN A 62 -13.78 -22.95 -6.99
C ASN A 62 -12.87 -21.99 -6.23
N VAL A 63 -12.96 -22.02 -4.89
CA VAL A 63 -12.19 -21.09 -4.05
C VAL A 63 -10.68 -21.25 -4.23
N ASN A 64 -10.18 -22.44 -4.55
CA ASN A 64 -8.75 -22.67 -4.76
C ASN A 64 -8.26 -21.97 -6.04
N SER A 65 -8.93 -22.19 -7.18
CA SER A 65 -8.62 -21.50 -8.44
C SER A 65 -8.79 -19.98 -8.34
N PHE A 66 -9.75 -19.53 -7.52
CA PHE A 66 -9.97 -18.12 -7.23
C PHE A 66 -8.77 -17.51 -6.48
N LEU A 67 -8.35 -18.14 -5.37
CA LEU A 67 -7.21 -17.66 -4.59
C LEU A 67 -5.91 -17.74 -5.38
N GLN A 68 -5.72 -18.74 -6.24
CA GLN A 68 -4.56 -18.81 -7.14
C GLN A 68 -4.49 -17.60 -8.08
N LYS A 69 -5.63 -17.15 -8.63
CA LYS A 69 -5.68 -15.94 -9.45
C LYS A 69 -5.39 -14.68 -8.63
N ILE A 70 -5.91 -14.61 -7.41
CA ILE A 70 -5.61 -13.49 -6.49
C ILE A 70 -4.11 -13.45 -6.16
N ASP A 71 -3.49 -14.60 -5.88
CA ASP A 71 -2.07 -14.70 -5.54
C ASP A 71 -1.16 -14.41 -6.75
N ALA A 72 -1.65 -14.65 -7.97
CA ALA A 72 -0.95 -14.33 -9.21
C ALA A 72 -0.99 -12.83 -9.56
N ILE A 73 -1.83 -12.03 -8.90
CA ILE A 73 -1.81 -10.58 -9.06
C ILE A 73 -0.41 -10.10 -8.67
N PRO A 74 0.24 -9.26 -9.50
CA PRO A 74 1.54 -8.71 -9.16
C PRO A 74 1.44 -7.92 -7.85
N THR A 75 1.91 -8.55 -6.77
CA THR A 75 1.94 -7.92 -5.45
C THR A 75 3.13 -6.99 -5.37
N GLN A 76 2.97 -5.95 -4.55
CA GLN A 76 4.00 -4.92 -4.43
C GLN A 76 5.28 -5.52 -3.82
N PRO A 77 6.46 -5.02 -4.18
CA PRO A 77 7.73 -5.69 -3.91
C PRO A 77 8.13 -5.75 -2.43
N THR A 78 7.45 -5.01 -1.55
CA THR A 78 7.84 -4.94 -0.12
C THR A 78 7.25 -6.11 0.67
N PRO A 79 8.05 -7.14 1.03
CA PRO A 79 7.54 -8.30 1.74
C PRO A 79 7.19 -7.95 3.19
N TRP A 80 6.25 -8.71 3.76
CA TRP A 80 6.07 -8.74 5.20
C TRP A 80 7.24 -9.46 5.86
N ILE A 81 7.74 -8.88 6.94
CA ILE A 81 8.76 -9.47 7.80
C ILE A 81 8.03 -9.99 9.05
N HIS A 82 8.10 -11.30 9.25
CA HIS A 82 7.64 -11.96 10.46
C HIS A 82 8.81 -12.14 11.43
N GLN A 83 8.64 -11.68 12.67
CA GLN A 83 9.65 -11.81 13.72
C GLN A 83 8.95 -12.11 15.04
N VAL A 84 9.47 -13.09 15.79
CA VAL A 84 9.05 -13.30 17.18
C VAL A 84 9.96 -12.46 18.08
N VAL A 85 9.35 -11.69 19.00
CA VAL A 85 10.06 -10.87 19.98
C VAL A 85 9.65 -11.28 21.38
N SER A 86 10.64 -11.43 22.26
CA SER A 86 10.42 -11.71 23.68
C SER A 86 10.37 -10.40 24.45
N VAL A 87 9.26 -10.14 25.15
CA VAL A 87 9.06 -8.91 25.93
C VAL A 87 8.93 -9.27 27.39
N ALA A 88 9.80 -8.72 28.25
CA ALA A 88 9.64 -8.82 29.70
C ALA A 88 8.59 -7.79 30.14
N GLY A 89 7.56 -8.26 30.85
CA GLY A 89 6.56 -7.41 31.48
C GLY A 89 7.05 -6.84 32.81
N ASP A 90 6.10 -6.38 33.63
CA ASP A 90 6.32 -5.88 35.00
C ASP A 90 5.92 -6.88 36.10
N GLN A 91 5.42 -8.05 35.72
CA GLN A 91 5.01 -9.11 36.63
C GLN A 91 6.15 -10.10 36.91
N LEU A 92 6.18 -10.61 38.14
CA LEU A 92 7.11 -11.66 38.56
C LEU A 92 6.39 -13.02 38.58
N ASP A 93 7.13 -14.08 38.30
CA ASP A 93 6.67 -15.46 38.47
C ASP A 93 6.86 -15.96 39.91
N ASP A 94 6.54 -17.24 40.16
CA ASP A 94 6.65 -17.87 41.48
C ASP A 94 8.11 -17.96 42.00
N ASN A 95 9.11 -17.66 41.16
CA ASN A 95 10.53 -17.67 41.50
C ASN A 95 11.12 -16.26 41.63
N ASP A 96 10.28 -15.21 41.69
CA ASP A 96 10.67 -13.80 41.67
C ASP A 96 11.44 -13.39 40.39
N GLU A 97 11.23 -14.08 39.26
CA GLU A 97 11.80 -13.72 37.95
C GLU A 97 10.77 -12.96 37.09
N LEU A 98 11.23 -12.00 36.27
CA LEU A 98 10.34 -11.26 35.38
C LEU A 98 9.69 -12.19 34.35
N MET A 99 8.36 -12.15 34.28
CA MET A 99 7.60 -12.87 33.28
C MET A 99 7.91 -12.33 31.87
N VAL A 100 8.15 -13.24 30.93
CA VAL A 100 8.46 -12.94 29.53
C VAL A 100 7.37 -13.50 28.63
N GLU A 101 6.92 -12.71 27.67
CA GLU A 101 5.93 -13.12 26.67
C GLU A 101 6.51 -13.17 25.25
N GLU A 102 6.18 -14.28 24.58
CA GLU A 102 6.24 -14.57 23.14
C GLU A 102 5.33 -13.70 22.25
N LEU A 103 5.81 -12.63 21.59
CA LEU A 103 4.95 -11.85 20.68
C LEU A 103 5.32 -12.01 19.20
N GLU A 104 4.34 -12.30 18.35
CA GLU A 104 4.49 -12.28 16.89
C GLU A 104 4.38 -10.85 16.35
N LEU A 105 5.47 -10.35 15.75
CA LEU A 105 5.54 -9.05 15.11
C LEU A 105 5.58 -9.19 13.59
N TRP A 106 4.57 -8.63 12.93
CA TRP A 106 4.52 -8.48 11.48
C TRP A 106 4.81 -7.02 11.12
N ARG A 107 5.91 -6.79 10.39
CA ARG A 107 6.33 -5.44 10.00
C ARG A 107 6.79 -5.37 8.55
N ARG A 108 6.91 -4.15 8.02
CA ARG A 108 7.58 -3.87 6.74
C ARG A 108 8.75 -2.91 6.97
N ASP A 109 9.67 -2.87 6.02
CA ASP A 109 10.72 -1.85 6.03
C ASP A 109 10.08 -0.49 5.66
N PRO A 110 10.13 0.52 6.55
CA PRO A 110 9.51 1.81 6.30
C PRO A 110 10.11 2.54 5.09
N VAL A 111 11.40 2.34 4.79
CA VAL A 111 12.07 2.95 3.63
C VAL A 111 11.54 2.33 2.34
N GLU A 112 11.37 1.01 2.31
CA GLU A 112 10.77 0.33 1.16
C GLU A 112 9.31 0.74 0.96
N CYS A 113 8.52 0.83 2.04
CA CYS A 113 7.14 1.32 1.97
C CYS A 113 7.04 2.74 1.40
N VAL A 114 7.92 3.66 1.84
CA VAL A 114 7.95 5.03 1.31
C VAL A 114 8.37 5.03 -0.17
N ARG A 115 9.36 4.23 -0.54
CA ARG A 115 9.79 4.11 -1.95
C ARG A 115 8.67 3.58 -2.84
N GLU A 116 7.92 2.61 -2.34
CA GLU A 116 6.75 2.02 -3.00
C GLU A 116 5.65 3.06 -3.20
N LEU A 117 5.28 3.82 -2.16
CA LEU A 117 4.30 4.91 -2.24
C LEU A 117 4.72 5.97 -3.26
N ILE A 118 5.97 6.44 -3.19
CA ILE A 118 6.51 7.45 -4.12
C ILE A 118 6.59 6.93 -5.55
N GLY A 119 6.82 5.62 -5.73
CA GLY A 119 6.95 4.98 -7.02
C GLY A 119 5.61 4.68 -7.71
N ASN A 120 4.48 4.82 -7.01
CA ASN A 120 3.16 4.58 -7.57
C ASN A 120 2.66 5.80 -8.37
N PRO A 121 2.42 5.65 -9.69
CA PRO A 121 1.96 6.76 -10.53
C PRO A 121 0.64 7.39 -10.07
N MET A 122 -0.23 6.64 -9.37
CA MET A 122 -1.50 7.15 -8.85
C MET A 122 -1.33 8.28 -7.83
N PHE A 123 -0.18 8.36 -7.16
CA PHE A 123 0.08 9.40 -6.17
C PHE A 123 0.93 10.55 -6.72
N ARG A 124 1.35 10.50 -8.00
CA ARG A 124 2.28 11.49 -8.57
C ARG A 124 1.81 12.94 -8.34
N ASP A 125 0.52 13.20 -8.55
CA ASP A 125 -0.07 14.54 -8.45
C ASP A 125 -0.46 14.92 -7.01
N HIS A 126 -0.28 13.99 -6.06
CA HIS A 126 -0.59 14.15 -4.64
C HIS A 126 0.66 14.19 -3.75
N LEU A 127 1.85 14.06 -4.34
CA LEU A 127 3.12 14.06 -3.61
C LEU A 127 3.83 15.40 -3.79
N SER A 128 4.22 16.00 -2.67
CA SER A 128 5.17 17.12 -2.68
C SER A 128 6.58 16.64 -2.38
N TYR A 129 7.55 17.14 -3.17
CA TYR A 129 8.98 16.83 -3.02
C TYR A 129 9.79 18.01 -2.48
N MET A 130 9.12 19.13 -2.18
CA MET A 130 9.76 20.32 -1.64
C MET A 130 8.88 20.94 -0.56
N PRO A 131 9.49 21.58 0.45
CA PRO A 131 8.73 22.28 1.45
C PRO A 131 8.01 23.49 0.82
N GLU A 132 6.88 23.85 1.42
CA GLU A 132 6.02 24.93 0.96
C GLU A 132 5.68 25.84 2.14
N LEU A 133 5.60 27.14 1.88
CA LEU A 133 5.06 28.08 2.85
C LEU A 133 3.59 28.36 2.55
N ALA A 134 2.68 27.60 3.16
CA ALA A 134 1.25 27.84 3.09
C ALA A 134 0.75 28.84 4.16
N TYR A 135 -0.11 29.78 3.77
CA TYR A 135 -0.70 30.79 4.65
C TYR A 135 -2.20 30.91 4.41
N ARG A 136 -2.96 31.18 5.46
CA ARG A 136 -4.42 31.39 5.37
C ARG A 136 -4.78 32.80 4.92
N ASP A 137 -3.92 33.77 5.19
CA ASP A 137 -4.12 35.17 4.85
C ASP A 137 -3.15 35.63 3.75
N GLN A 138 -3.53 36.70 3.05
CA GLN A 138 -2.68 37.33 2.02
C GLN A 138 -1.46 38.06 2.62
N GLU A 139 -1.46 38.29 3.94
CA GLU A 139 -0.41 39.03 4.64
C GLU A 139 0.76 38.14 5.08
N GLY A 140 0.64 36.82 4.94
CA GLY A 140 1.63 35.83 5.35
C GLY A 140 1.80 35.70 6.87
N LYS A 141 0.76 36.02 7.68
CA LYS A 141 0.86 36.01 9.15
C LYS A 141 0.38 34.71 9.77
N VAL A 142 -0.69 34.13 9.23
CA VAL A 142 -1.29 32.90 9.75
C VAL A 142 -0.79 31.71 8.93
N ARG A 143 0.20 30.99 9.48
CA ARG A 143 0.76 29.76 8.91
C ARG A 143 -0.26 28.62 8.88
N ILE A 144 -0.18 27.80 7.84
CA ILE A 144 -0.87 26.50 7.74
C ILE A 144 0.16 25.38 7.90
N PHE A 145 -0.19 24.38 8.69
CA PHE A 145 0.62 23.20 9.03
C PHE A 145 -0.24 21.93 8.97
N ASP A 146 -0.82 21.65 7.82
CA ASP A 146 -1.68 20.49 7.57
C ASP A 146 -0.89 19.30 7.01
N GLU A 147 0.11 19.58 6.17
CA GLU A 147 0.88 18.57 5.46
C GLU A 147 2.38 18.59 5.82
N MET A 148 3.08 17.47 5.61
CA MET A 148 4.50 17.35 5.95
C MET A 148 5.37 18.44 5.31
N TRP A 149 5.11 18.78 4.04
CA TRP A 149 5.87 19.79 3.30
C TRP A 149 5.56 21.23 3.75
N THR A 150 4.44 21.47 4.42
CA THR A 150 4.13 22.81 4.99
C THR A 150 4.80 23.06 6.35
N GLY A 151 5.35 21.99 6.95
CA GLY A 151 6.06 22.04 8.23
C GLY A 151 7.49 22.58 8.16
N ASP A 152 7.93 23.22 9.25
CA ASP A 152 9.29 23.74 9.38
C ASP A 152 10.37 22.64 9.32
N TRP A 153 10.00 21.39 9.59
CA TRP A 153 10.95 20.28 9.63
C TRP A 153 11.58 20.02 8.25
N TRP A 154 10.80 20.04 7.17
CA TRP A 154 11.33 19.80 5.82
C TRP A 154 12.30 20.90 5.38
N TRP A 155 12.01 22.15 5.72
CA TRP A 155 12.92 23.28 5.53
C TRP A 155 14.27 23.06 6.23
N LYS A 156 14.24 22.67 7.50
CA LYS A 156 15.45 22.42 8.29
C LYS A 156 16.28 21.28 7.70
N ILE A 157 15.65 20.19 7.30
CA ILE A 157 16.32 19.03 6.69
C ILE A 157 16.93 19.42 5.34
N GLN A 158 16.20 20.11 4.46
CA GLN A 158 16.74 20.51 3.17
C GLN A 158 17.94 21.46 3.29
N ALA A 159 17.90 22.40 4.24
CA ALA A 159 19.04 23.26 4.55
C ALA A 159 20.26 22.44 5.02
N SER A 160 20.06 21.43 5.88
CA SER A 160 21.15 20.57 6.34
C SER A 160 21.76 19.70 5.24
N LEU A 161 20.97 19.32 4.23
CA LEU A 161 21.41 18.51 3.10
C LEU A 161 22.12 19.34 2.01
N GLY A 162 22.25 20.66 2.19
CA GLY A 162 22.95 21.55 1.25
C GLY A 162 22.25 21.74 -0.09
N CYS A 163 20.95 21.41 -0.18
CA CYS A 163 20.19 21.55 -1.41
C CYS A 163 19.72 23.01 -1.58
N PHE A 164 20.47 23.81 -2.35
CA PHE A 164 20.22 25.23 -2.58
C PHE A 164 19.06 25.55 -3.54
N CYS A 165 18.38 24.55 -4.11
CA CYS A 165 17.33 24.79 -5.13
C CYS A 165 16.05 25.46 -4.58
N CYS A 166 15.88 25.62 -3.26
CA CYS A 166 14.66 26.19 -2.66
C CYS A 166 14.79 27.66 -2.22
N ASN A 167 15.91 28.35 -2.50
CA ASN A 167 16.10 29.74 -2.06
C ASN A 167 15.43 30.81 -2.95
N ILE A 168 14.63 30.39 -3.94
CA ILE A 168 13.79 31.29 -4.74
C ILE A 168 12.35 30.88 -4.49
N GLY A 169 11.68 31.64 -3.62
CA GLY A 169 10.25 31.54 -3.42
C GLY A 169 9.53 31.76 -4.74
N LEU A 170 8.84 30.73 -5.21
CA LEU A 170 7.74 30.91 -6.15
C LEU A 170 6.49 31.16 -5.31
N PHE A 171 6.28 32.44 -4.98
CA PHE A 171 4.93 32.96 -4.89
C PHE A 171 4.25 32.64 -6.23
N HIS A 172 3.26 31.75 -6.23
CA HIS A 172 2.21 31.77 -7.25
C HIS A 172 0.86 31.74 -6.55
N SER A 173 0.01 32.64 -7.05
CA SER A 173 -1.33 33.01 -6.61
C SER A 173 -2.36 31.91 -6.69
#